data_AF-A0A093HYJ2-F1
#
_entry.id   AF-A0A093HYJ2-F1
#
_cell.length_a   1.000
_cell.length_b   1.000
_cell.length_c   1.000
_cell.angle_alpha   90.00
_cell.angle_beta   90.00
_cell.angle_gamma   90.00
#
_symmetry.space_group_name_H-M   'P 1'
#
loop_
_entity.id
_entity.type
_entity.pdbx_description
1 polymer ?
#
loop_
_entity_poly.entity_id
_entity_poly.type
_entity_poly.pdbx_seq_one_letter_code
_entity_poly.pdbx_strand_id
1 'polypeptide(L)'
;FQALCTKEKLLAAFGDRLGRLSTANTYSYRKVDVPFQEYVEHLLKPQDLATLGSGRSVPGQATDNSTRHRTLRALAALWGTKGVLPAPPLSPLSVGSGSGVPFHWHGPGYSEVIFGRKRWFLYPPDKTPHFHPNETTLAWLHHTYPTLPPGERPLECTPAPPGRSQWEPPALSPQVLYFPDRWWHATLNLDTSVFISTFLG
;
A
#
# COMPACT_ATOMS: atom_id res chain seq x y z
N PHE A 1 5.54 7.89 16.27
CA PHE A 1 5.44 6.72 15.39
C PHE A 1 6.24 6.90 14.08
N GLN A 2 5.92 7.91 13.25
CA GLN A 2 6.62 8.20 11.99
C GLN A 2 8.16 8.23 12.09
N ALA A 3 8.73 8.84 13.14
CA ALA A 3 10.19 8.86 13.39
C ALA A 3 10.86 7.48 13.57
N LEU A 4 10.09 6.43 13.87
CA LEU A 4 10.58 5.05 13.95
C LEU A 4 10.53 4.33 12.60
N CYS A 5 9.88 4.91 11.60
CA CYS A 5 9.65 4.33 10.28
C CYS A 5 10.53 4.97 9.20
N THR A 6 11.61 5.68 9.58
CA THR A 6 12.57 6.20 8.59
C THR A 6 13.32 5.04 7.93
N LYS A 7 13.87 5.28 6.74
CA LYS A 7 14.64 4.27 6.01
C LYS A 7 15.73 3.64 6.87
N GLU A 8 16.50 4.45 7.58
CA GLU A 8 17.63 4.02 8.42
C GLU A 8 17.14 3.17 9.59
N LYS A 9 16.04 3.57 10.25
CA LYS A 9 15.46 2.83 11.37
C LYS A 9 14.86 1.50 10.92
N LEU A 10 14.19 1.47 9.76
CA LEU A 10 13.63 0.25 9.20
C LEU A 10 14.73 -0.71 8.73
N LEU A 11 15.77 -0.22 8.05
CA LEU A 11 16.92 -1.04 7.65
C LEU A 11 17.64 -1.61 8.87
N ALA A 12 17.90 -0.80 9.91
CA ALA A 12 18.55 -1.27 11.12
C ALA A 12 17.73 -2.33 11.88
N ALA A 13 16.40 -2.25 11.83
CA ALA A 13 15.52 -3.17 12.56
C ALA A 13 15.13 -4.43 11.79
N PHE A 14 15.10 -4.35 10.46
CA PHE A 14 14.50 -5.37 9.58
C PHE A 14 15.38 -5.78 8.40
N GLY A 15 16.55 -5.18 8.19
CA GLY A 15 17.36 -5.34 6.98
C GLY A 15 17.67 -6.80 6.61
N ASP A 16 17.96 -7.63 7.61
CA ASP A 16 18.25 -9.07 7.46
C ASP A 16 16.98 -9.95 7.37
N ARG A 17 15.81 -9.39 7.68
CA ARG A 17 14.55 -10.15 7.67
C ARG A 17 14.01 -10.32 6.27
N LEU A 18 13.49 -11.52 6.01
CA LEU A 18 12.85 -11.84 4.75
C LEU A 18 11.48 -11.17 4.66
N GLY A 19 11.29 -10.36 3.63
CA GLY A 19 9.99 -9.88 3.16
C GLY A 19 9.53 -10.65 1.93
N ARG A 20 8.27 -11.05 1.91
CA ARG A 20 7.65 -11.75 0.78
C ARG A 20 7.07 -10.76 -0.20
N LEU A 21 7.69 -10.63 -1.37
CA LEU A 21 7.25 -9.82 -2.51
C LEU A 21 6.21 -10.57 -3.35
N SER A 22 5.20 -9.87 -3.87
CA SER A 22 4.22 -10.39 -4.84
C SER A 22 4.10 -9.48 -6.08
N THR A 23 3.56 -10.02 -7.17
CA THR A 23 3.29 -9.28 -8.41
C THR A 23 2.12 -8.29 -8.26
N ALA A 24 2.20 -7.13 -8.93
CA ALA A 24 1.20 -6.06 -8.89
C ALA A 24 0.01 -6.36 -9.82
N ASN A 25 -0.63 -7.50 -9.61
CA ASN A 25 -1.86 -7.87 -10.29
C ASN A 25 -2.82 -8.62 -9.37
N THR A 26 -4.05 -8.79 -9.83
CA THR A 26 -5.14 -9.40 -9.05
C THR A 26 -4.81 -10.82 -8.59
N TYR A 27 -4.01 -11.56 -9.35
CA TYR A 27 -3.75 -12.99 -9.13
C TYR A 27 -2.48 -13.29 -8.34
N SER A 28 -1.58 -12.32 -8.14
CA SER A 28 -0.34 -12.47 -7.34
C SER A 28 0.46 -13.75 -7.68
N TYR A 29 0.71 -13.99 -8.97
CA TYR A 29 1.20 -15.27 -9.52
C TYR A 29 2.44 -15.85 -8.84
N ARG A 30 3.49 -15.04 -8.63
CA ARG A 30 4.75 -15.50 -8.04
C ARG A 30 5.07 -14.68 -6.80
N LYS A 31 5.41 -15.38 -5.72
CA LYS A 31 5.93 -14.80 -4.49
C LYS A 31 7.41 -15.11 -4.35
N VAL A 32 8.20 -14.13 -3.94
CA VAL A 32 9.65 -14.29 -3.72
C VAL A 32 9.98 -13.68 -2.37
N ASP A 33 10.67 -14.44 -1.54
CA ASP A 33 11.16 -13.97 -0.25
C ASP A 33 12.55 -13.36 -0.46
N VAL A 34 12.73 -12.09 -0.08
CA VAL A 34 14.00 -11.36 -0.20
C VAL A 34 14.32 -10.64 1.12
N PRO A 35 15.59 -10.48 1.51
CA PRO A 35 15.95 -9.61 2.62
C PRO A 35 15.45 -8.18 2.40
N PHE A 36 14.94 -7.54 3.46
CA PHE A 36 14.43 -6.17 3.36
C PHE A 36 15.51 -5.19 2.89
N GLN A 37 16.77 -5.39 3.30
CA GLN A 37 17.89 -4.58 2.81
C GLN A 37 18.08 -4.73 1.30
N GLU A 38 18.10 -5.96 0.79
CA GLU A 38 18.22 -6.22 -0.65
C GLU A 38 17.08 -5.56 -1.42
N TYR A 39 15.86 -5.64 -0.88
CA TYR A 39 14.70 -4.95 -1.45
C TYR A 39 14.92 -3.43 -1.53
N VAL A 40 15.27 -2.79 -0.42
CA VAL A 40 15.41 -1.34 -0.33
C VAL A 40 16.58 -0.81 -1.17
N GLU A 41 17.69 -1.56 -1.25
CA GLU A 41 18.91 -1.11 -1.92
C GLU A 41 18.90 -1.41 -3.43
N HIS A 42 18.23 -2.47 -3.87
CA HIS A 42 18.35 -2.95 -5.25
C HIS A 42 17.02 -3.08 -6.01
N LEU A 43 15.89 -3.27 -5.31
CA LEU A 43 14.59 -3.55 -5.95
C LEU A 43 13.58 -2.40 -5.81
N LEU A 44 13.77 -1.52 -4.82
CA LEU A 44 12.91 -0.37 -4.55
C LEU A 44 13.19 0.75 -5.57
N LYS A 45 12.49 0.68 -6.70
CA LYS A 45 12.59 1.65 -7.80
C LYS A 45 11.20 2.00 -8.36
N PRO A 46 11.07 3.10 -9.11
CA PRO A 46 9.82 3.43 -9.79
C PRO A 46 9.34 2.31 -10.71
N GLN A 47 8.02 2.10 -10.77
CA GLN A 47 7.41 1.15 -11.68
C GLN A 47 7.52 1.66 -13.13
N ASP A 48 7.99 0.78 -14.03
CA ASP A 48 8.00 1.04 -15.47
C ASP A 48 6.61 0.76 -16.08
N LEU A 49 6.13 1.65 -16.95
CA LEU A 49 4.89 1.52 -17.69
C LEU A 49 4.84 0.27 -18.56
N ALA A 50 5.98 -0.19 -19.08
CA ALA A 50 6.08 -1.42 -19.88
C ALA A 50 5.98 -2.70 -19.02
N THR A 51 5.99 -2.58 -17.68
CA THR A 51 5.88 -3.72 -16.78
C THR A 51 4.46 -4.29 -16.83
N LEU A 52 4.32 -5.49 -17.39
CA LEU A 52 3.09 -6.27 -17.28
C LEU A 52 2.78 -6.52 -15.81
N GLY A 53 1.50 -6.55 -15.42
CA GLY A 53 1.13 -6.91 -14.04
C GLY A 53 1.56 -8.33 -13.65
N SER A 54 1.74 -9.20 -14.65
CA SER A 54 2.33 -10.56 -14.52
C SER A 54 3.86 -10.60 -14.58
N GLY A 55 4.50 -9.46 -14.88
CA GLY A 55 5.93 -9.34 -15.09
C GLY A 55 6.74 -9.61 -13.82
N ARG A 56 7.90 -10.25 -14.00
CA ARG A 56 8.85 -10.63 -12.93
C ARG A 56 9.47 -9.42 -12.21
N SER A 57 9.22 -8.21 -12.70
CA SER A 57 9.88 -6.96 -12.33
C SER A 57 8.91 -6.02 -11.61
N VAL A 58 8.33 -6.44 -10.49
CA VAL A 58 7.45 -5.56 -9.70
C VAL A 58 8.12 -5.27 -8.35
N PRO A 59 8.12 -4.00 -7.89
CA PRO A 59 8.45 -3.65 -6.51
C PRO A 59 7.36 -4.22 -5.62
N GLY A 60 7.48 -5.50 -5.26
CA GLY A 60 6.49 -6.19 -4.46
C GLY A 60 6.32 -5.52 -3.10
N GLN A 61 5.17 -5.77 -2.48
CA GLN A 61 4.95 -5.49 -1.06
C GLN A 61 5.82 -6.46 -0.27
N ALA A 62 6.75 -5.99 0.57
CA ALA A 62 7.46 -6.86 1.49
C ALA A 62 6.55 -7.19 2.68
N THR A 63 5.91 -8.36 2.68
CA THR A 63 5.15 -8.85 3.85
C THR A 63 6.00 -9.86 4.63
N ASP A 64 6.25 -9.63 5.91
CA ASP A 64 6.90 -10.63 6.77
C ASP A 64 5.93 -11.82 6.95
N ASN A 65 6.28 -12.98 6.38
CA ASN A 65 5.48 -14.19 6.46
C ASN A 65 5.81 -15.04 7.70
N SER A 66 6.77 -14.62 8.52
CA SER A 66 7.22 -15.37 9.69
C SER A 66 7.91 -14.46 10.70
N THR A 67 7.16 -13.70 11.50
CA THR A 67 7.36 -13.58 12.95
C THR A 67 6.21 -12.82 13.60
N ARG A 68 5.40 -13.57 14.34
CA ARG A 68 4.56 -13.00 15.41
C ARG A 68 5.45 -12.25 16.42
N HIS A 69 5.32 -10.92 16.41
CA HIS A 69 5.25 -10.07 17.59
C HIS A 69 6.44 -9.95 18.57
N ARG A 70 7.07 -8.75 18.59
CA ARG A 70 7.39 -7.98 19.83
C ARG A 70 7.42 -6.47 19.54
N THR A 71 8.08 -6.06 18.46
CA THR A 71 8.13 -4.65 18.00
C THR A 71 6.75 -4.10 17.64
N LEU A 72 5.89 -4.92 17.03
CA LEU A 72 4.53 -4.53 16.64
C LEU A 72 3.57 -4.39 17.82
N ARG A 73 3.78 -5.15 18.92
CA ARG A 73 3.05 -4.93 20.17
C ARG A 73 3.47 -3.63 20.84
N ALA A 74 4.75 -3.28 20.79
CA ALA A 74 5.23 -2.00 21.32
C ALA A 74 4.65 -0.82 20.52
N LEU A 75 4.51 -0.95 19.20
CA LEU A 75 3.90 0.07 18.35
C LEU A 75 2.37 0.18 18.54
N ALA A 76 1.67 -0.95 18.67
CA ALA A 76 0.24 -0.97 19.02
C ALA A 76 -0.03 -0.43 20.43
N ALA A 77 0.87 -0.69 21.39
CA ALA A 77 0.78 -0.14 22.76
C ALA A 77 1.01 1.38 22.79
N LEU A 78 1.85 1.92 21.89
CA LEU A 78 2.03 3.37 21.70
C LEU A 78 0.81 4.04 21.03
N TRP A 79 -0.06 3.27 20.36
CA TRP A 79 -1.27 3.73 19.68
C TRP A 79 -2.55 3.68 20.53
N GLY A 80 -2.46 3.30 21.81
CA GLY A 80 -3.55 3.53 22.76
C GLY A 80 -4.87 2.83 22.42
N THR A 81 -4.84 1.69 21.72
CA THR A 81 -6.05 0.88 21.47
C THR A 81 -6.48 0.17 22.75
N LYS A 82 -7.08 0.92 23.68
CA LYS A 82 -7.92 0.33 24.72
C LYS A 82 -9.20 -0.19 24.07
N GLY A 83 -9.16 -1.46 23.70
CA GLY A 83 -10.35 -2.23 23.35
C GLY A 83 -10.56 -2.42 21.85
N VAL A 84 -10.82 -3.69 21.51
CA VAL A 84 -11.42 -4.18 20.27
C VAL A 84 -10.48 -4.16 19.05
N LEU A 85 -9.72 -5.25 18.89
CA LEU A 85 -9.68 -6.15 17.72
C LEU A 85 -8.42 -7.04 17.81
N PRO A 86 -8.49 -8.36 17.46
CA PRO A 86 -7.30 -9.19 17.38
C PRO A 86 -6.38 -8.63 16.29
N ALA A 87 -5.16 -8.27 16.67
CA ALA A 87 -4.22 -7.55 15.80
C ALA A 87 -3.91 -8.36 14.52
N PRO A 88 -4.31 -7.90 13.31
CA PRO A 88 -3.77 -8.44 12.08
C PRO A 88 -2.27 -8.07 11.99
N PRO A 89 -1.47 -8.78 11.18
CA PRO A 89 -0.03 -8.51 11.08
C PRO A 89 0.23 -7.11 10.48
N LEU A 90 0.49 -6.13 11.35
CA LEU A 90 0.88 -4.78 10.96
C LEU A 90 2.36 -4.79 10.58
N SER A 91 2.70 -4.84 9.28
CA SER A 91 4.08 -4.55 8.84
C SER A 91 4.07 -3.24 8.06
N PRO A 92 4.95 -2.27 8.34
CA PRO A 92 5.11 -1.11 7.47
C PRO A 92 5.57 -1.58 6.09
N LEU A 93 4.76 -1.31 5.08
CA LEU A 93 5.02 -1.69 3.70
C LEU A 93 5.76 -0.55 3.00
N SER A 94 7.03 -0.76 2.67
CA SER A 94 7.80 0.13 1.79
C SER A 94 7.59 -0.28 0.33
N VAL A 95 7.26 0.68 -0.53
CA VAL A 95 6.93 0.44 -1.95
C VAL A 95 7.40 1.59 -2.84
N GLY A 96 7.80 1.28 -4.07
CA GLY A 96 8.31 2.26 -5.04
C GLY A 96 7.22 3.12 -5.67
N SER A 97 7.59 4.30 -6.18
CA SER A 97 6.67 5.18 -6.94
C SER A 97 6.09 4.46 -8.17
N GLY A 98 4.85 4.74 -8.53
CA GLY A 98 4.14 4.09 -9.64
C GLY A 98 3.65 2.67 -9.33
N SER A 99 4.09 2.05 -8.24
CA SER A 99 3.58 0.74 -7.81
C SER A 99 2.18 0.85 -7.22
N GLY A 100 1.45 -0.25 -7.21
CA GLY A 100 0.07 -0.25 -6.74
C GLY A 100 -0.54 -1.64 -6.68
N VAL A 101 -1.74 -1.73 -6.12
CA VAL A 101 -2.58 -2.93 -6.21
C VAL A 101 -3.78 -2.60 -7.09
N PRO A 102 -4.01 -3.35 -8.19
CA PRO A 102 -5.19 -3.14 -9.06
C PRO A 102 -6.51 -3.35 -8.31
N PHE A 103 -7.63 -3.09 -8.99
CA PHE A 103 -8.94 -3.24 -8.39
C PHE A 103 -9.18 -4.66 -7.86
N HIS A 104 -9.54 -4.72 -6.58
CA HIS A 104 -9.95 -5.92 -5.87
C HIS A 104 -10.88 -5.51 -4.72
N TRP A 105 -11.39 -6.47 -3.97
CA TRP A 105 -12.16 -6.22 -2.76
C TRP A 105 -11.93 -7.35 -1.75
N HIS A 106 -12.20 -7.04 -0.49
CA HIS A 106 -12.19 -7.97 0.64
C HIS A 106 -12.98 -7.33 1.80
N GLY A 107 -12.83 -7.89 3.01
CA GLY A 107 -13.39 -7.33 4.23
C GLY A 107 -12.93 -5.89 4.51
N PRO A 108 -13.59 -5.19 5.44
CA PRO A 108 -13.32 -3.79 5.74
C PRO A 108 -11.97 -3.59 6.41
N GLY A 109 -11.46 -2.36 6.34
CA GLY A 109 -10.19 -2.01 6.98
C GLY A 109 -9.82 -0.54 6.93
N TYR A 110 -8.71 -0.23 7.59
CA TYR A 110 -8.11 1.10 7.62
C TYR A 110 -6.76 1.09 6.91
N SER A 111 -6.38 2.21 6.28
CA SER A 111 -5.05 2.43 5.75
C SER A 111 -4.52 3.80 6.13
N GLU A 112 -3.28 3.83 6.64
CA GLU A 112 -2.57 5.05 7.01
C GLU A 112 -1.25 5.14 6.23
N VAL A 113 -0.96 6.31 5.67
CA VAL A 113 0.32 6.59 5.01
C VAL A 113 1.25 7.30 6.00
N ILE A 114 2.41 6.69 6.26
CA ILE A 114 3.43 7.19 7.20
C ILE A 114 4.44 8.09 6.45
N PHE A 115 4.85 7.68 5.26
CA PHE A 115 5.72 8.43 4.35
C PHE A 115 5.23 8.30 2.91
N GLY A 116 5.50 9.32 2.10
CA GLY A 116 5.08 9.39 0.70
C GLY A 116 3.60 9.68 0.55
N ARG A 117 3.06 9.44 -0.64
CA ARG A 117 1.65 9.65 -0.98
C ARG A 117 1.10 8.42 -1.70
N LYS A 118 -0.12 8.03 -1.34
CA LYS A 118 -0.84 6.93 -1.96
C LYS A 118 -2.22 7.40 -2.40
N ARG A 119 -2.47 7.35 -3.71
CA ARG A 119 -3.76 7.60 -4.31
C ARG A 119 -4.60 6.33 -4.26
N TRP A 120 -5.87 6.50 -3.91
CA TRP A 120 -6.87 5.45 -3.85
C TRP A 120 -7.98 5.74 -4.84
N PHE A 121 -8.48 4.67 -5.46
CA PHE A 121 -9.62 4.68 -6.36
C PHE A 121 -10.65 3.70 -5.81
N LEU A 122 -11.90 4.12 -5.62
CA LEU A 122 -12.95 3.33 -4.99
C LEU A 122 -14.21 3.28 -5.83
N TYR A 123 -14.84 2.10 -5.88
CA TYR A 123 -16.20 1.91 -6.37
C TYR A 123 -17.05 1.18 -5.33
N PRO A 124 -18.35 1.50 -5.22
CA PRO A 124 -19.25 0.76 -4.36
C PRO A 124 -19.42 -0.70 -4.87
N PRO A 125 -19.86 -1.63 -4.02
CA PRO A 125 -19.88 -3.07 -4.37
C PRO A 125 -20.76 -3.41 -5.58
N ASP A 126 -21.81 -2.62 -5.82
CA ASP A 126 -22.76 -2.76 -6.93
C ASP A 126 -22.23 -2.21 -8.26
N LYS A 127 -21.08 -1.50 -8.24
CA LYS A 127 -20.46 -0.93 -9.43
C LYS A 127 -19.11 -1.58 -9.70
N THR A 128 -19.11 -2.52 -10.65
CA THR A 128 -17.87 -3.20 -11.05
C THR A 128 -17.00 -2.26 -11.89
N PRO A 129 -15.73 -2.02 -11.50
CA PRO A 129 -14.82 -1.18 -12.27
C PRO A 129 -14.48 -1.80 -13.63
N HIS A 130 -14.28 -0.95 -14.64
CA HIS A 130 -13.68 -1.36 -15.90
C HIS A 130 -12.16 -1.45 -15.74
N PHE A 131 -11.62 -2.66 -15.62
CA PHE A 131 -10.18 -2.90 -15.55
C PHE A 131 -9.83 -4.31 -16.06
N HIS A 132 -8.59 -4.51 -16.48
CA HIS A 132 -8.08 -5.83 -16.81
C HIS A 132 -7.31 -6.42 -15.61
N PRO A 133 -7.60 -7.65 -15.15
CA PRO A 133 -7.06 -8.17 -13.89
C PRO A 133 -5.54 -8.43 -13.91
N ASN A 134 -4.93 -8.50 -15.11
CA ASN A 134 -3.48 -8.61 -15.32
C ASN A 134 -2.78 -7.27 -15.61
N GLU A 135 -3.53 -6.16 -15.61
CA GLU A 135 -2.98 -4.82 -15.77
C GLU A 135 -2.62 -4.23 -14.40
N THR A 136 -1.55 -3.44 -14.33
CA THR A 136 -1.18 -2.71 -13.11
C THR A 136 -2.06 -1.47 -12.94
N THR A 137 -2.18 -0.93 -11.72
CA THR A 137 -2.93 0.33 -11.51
C THR A 137 -2.37 1.47 -12.34
N LEU A 138 -1.04 1.52 -12.52
CA LEU A 138 -0.39 2.56 -13.32
C LEU A 138 -0.77 2.45 -14.81
N ALA A 139 -0.72 1.24 -15.39
CA ALA A 139 -1.13 1.03 -16.77
C ALA A 139 -2.63 1.33 -16.95
N TRP A 140 -3.48 0.87 -16.02
CA TRP A 140 -4.91 1.21 -16.02
C TRP A 140 -5.15 2.72 -15.99
N LEU A 141 -4.40 3.45 -15.16
CA LEU A 141 -4.50 4.92 -15.05
C LEU A 141 -4.11 5.63 -16.36
N HIS A 142 -3.21 5.04 -17.15
CA HIS A 142 -2.78 5.61 -18.43
C HIS A 142 -3.68 5.23 -19.60
N HIS A 143 -4.18 3.98 -19.64
CA HIS A 143 -4.89 3.46 -20.82
C HIS A 143 -6.41 3.49 -20.67
N THR A 144 -6.92 3.17 -19.48
CA THR A 144 -8.36 2.99 -19.24
C THR A 144 -8.97 4.22 -18.59
N TYR A 145 -8.38 4.75 -17.52
CA TYR A 145 -8.93 5.89 -16.77
C TYR A 145 -9.26 7.12 -17.64
N PRO A 146 -8.44 7.55 -18.62
CA PRO A 146 -8.74 8.72 -19.44
C PRO A 146 -9.94 8.54 -20.38
N THR A 147 -10.32 7.29 -20.68
CA THR A 147 -11.44 6.96 -21.57
C THR A 147 -12.77 6.80 -20.81
N LEU A 148 -12.74 6.79 -19.47
CA LEU A 148 -13.94 6.66 -18.66
C LEU A 148 -14.82 7.92 -18.74
N PRO A 149 -16.12 7.77 -19.04
CA PRO A 149 -17.06 8.89 -18.93
C PRO A 149 -17.16 9.36 -17.47
N PRO A 150 -17.52 10.63 -17.20
CA PRO A 150 -17.53 11.19 -15.85
C PRO A 150 -18.32 10.35 -14.83
N GLY A 151 -19.46 9.78 -15.24
CA GLY A 151 -20.30 8.92 -14.40
C GLY A 151 -19.68 7.57 -14.07
N GLU A 152 -18.66 7.12 -14.80
CA GLU A 152 -17.95 5.85 -14.59
C GLU A 152 -16.60 6.01 -13.88
N ARG A 153 -16.22 7.25 -13.54
CA ARG A 153 -14.99 7.50 -12.79
C ARG A 153 -15.11 7.01 -11.34
N PRO A 154 -13.99 6.55 -10.73
CA PRO A 154 -13.97 6.15 -9.33
C PRO A 154 -14.16 7.35 -8.40
N LEU A 155 -14.52 7.07 -7.14
CA LEU A 155 -14.22 8.00 -6.06
C LEU A 155 -12.72 7.98 -5.78
N GLU A 156 -12.15 9.14 -5.50
CA GLU A 156 -10.70 9.27 -5.38
C GLU A 156 -10.29 10.03 -4.14
N CYS A 157 -9.22 9.57 -3.51
CA CYS A 157 -8.58 10.33 -2.43
C CYS A 157 -7.07 10.04 -2.38
N THR A 158 -6.32 10.97 -1.79
CA THR A 158 -4.90 10.78 -1.46
C THR A 158 -4.72 11.25 -0.02
N PRO A 159 -4.93 10.36 0.98
CA PRO A 159 -4.84 10.74 2.39
C PRO A 159 -3.48 11.39 2.68
N ALA A 160 -3.48 12.59 3.27
CA ALA A 160 -2.23 13.29 3.54
C ALA A 160 -1.45 12.57 4.66
N PRO A 161 -0.15 12.31 4.46
CA PRO A 161 0.72 11.85 5.54
C PRO A 161 0.87 12.96 6.59
N PRO A 162 1.27 12.61 7.83
CA PRO A 162 1.60 13.62 8.83
C PRO A 162 2.86 14.39 8.40
N GLY A 163 2.80 15.73 8.47
CA GLY A 163 3.93 16.61 8.13
C GLY A 163 3.64 17.59 6.99
N ARG A 164 4.65 18.40 6.62
CA ARG A 164 4.54 19.45 5.61
C ARG A 164 4.57 18.84 4.21
N SER A 165 3.46 18.93 3.49
CA SER A 165 3.51 19.06 2.04
C SER A 165 4.14 20.42 1.70
N GLN A 166 4.91 20.51 0.62
CA GLN A 166 5.40 21.80 0.10
C GLN A 166 4.24 22.71 -0.35
N TRP A 167 3.08 22.12 -0.65
CA TRP A 167 1.95 22.78 -1.31
C TRP A 167 0.68 22.85 -0.47
N GLU A 168 0.67 22.20 0.70
CA GLU A 168 -0.48 22.22 1.62
C GLU A 168 0.00 22.46 3.06
N PRO A 169 -0.78 23.18 3.88
CA PRO A 169 -0.46 23.33 5.29
C PRO A 169 -0.31 21.94 5.94
N PRO A 170 0.69 21.75 6.83
CA PRO A 170 0.92 20.46 7.44
C PRO A 170 -0.35 19.97 8.13
N ALA A 171 -0.81 18.77 7.76
CA ALA A 171 -1.90 18.13 8.46
C ALA A 171 -1.47 17.91 9.92
N LEU A 172 -2.24 18.46 10.85
CA LEU A 172 -1.98 18.33 12.30
C LEU A 172 -2.11 16.88 12.78
N SER A 173 -2.87 16.05 12.05
CA SER A 173 -3.04 14.62 12.28
C SER A 173 -2.96 13.83 10.96
N PRO A 174 -2.45 12.60 10.96
CA PRO A 174 -2.46 11.75 9.78
C PRO A 174 -3.90 11.52 9.30
N GLN A 175 -4.12 11.56 7.99
CA GLN A 175 -5.40 11.13 7.43
C GLN A 175 -5.41 9.61 7.28
N VAL A 176 -6.41 8.97 7.86
CA VAL A 176 -6.64 7.52 7.75
C VAL A 176 -7.80 7.28 6.81
N LEU A 177 -7.60 6.43 5.81
CA LEU A 177 -8.69 5.97 4.95
C LEU A 177 -9.37 4.76 5.59
N TYR A 178 -10.70 4.78 5.64
CA TYR A 178 -11.52 3.59 5.86
C TYR A 178 -12.01 3.07 4.50
N PHE A 179 -11.78 1.80 4.19
CA PHE A 179 -12.40 1.11 3.06
C PHE A 179 -13.46 0.14 3.59
N PRO A 180 -14.74 0.28 3.19
CA PRO A 180 -15.80 -0.58 3.69
C PRO A 180 -15.77 -1.99 3.09
N ASP A 181 -16.53 -2.90 3.70
CA ASP A 181 -16.67 -4.27 3.24
C ASP A 181 -17.09 -4.35 1.77
N ARG A 182 -16.38 -5.19 1.00
CA ARG A 182 -16.66 -5.48 -0.42
C ARG A 182 -16.61 -4.28 -1.37
N TRP A 183 -16.08 -3.13 -0.94
CA TRP A 183 -15.82 -2.03 -1.84
C TRP A 183 -14.64 -2.35 -2.75
N TRP A 184 -14.83 -2.15 -4.06
CA TRP A 184 -13.74 -2.23 -5.01
C TRP A 184 -12.75 -1.12 -4.71
N HIS A 185 -11.47 -1.47 -4.62
CA HIS A 185 -10.43 -0.48 -4.43
C HIS A 185 -9.15 -0.85 -5.19
N ALA A 186 -8.53 0.18 -5.76
CA ALA A 186 -7.18 0.12 -6.31
C ALA A 186 -6.31 1.19 -5.62
N THR A 187 -5.01 0.92 -5.55
CA THR A 187 -4.04 1.85 -4.97
C THR A 187 -2.91 2.15 -5.93
N LEU A 188 -2.37 3.38 -5.85
CA LEU A 188 -1.19 3.82 -6.59
C LEU A 188 -0.30 4.67 -5.68
N ASN A 189 0.94 4.26 -5.49
CA ASN A 189 1.93 5.04 -4.74
C ASN A 189 2.51 6.11 -5.67
N LEU A 190 2.36 7.38 -5.31
CA LEU A 190 2.86 8.51 -6.11
C LEU A 190 4.35 8.76 -5.84
N ASP A 191 4.80 8.42 -4.63
CA ASP A 191 6.20 8.48 -4.20
C ASP A 191 6.62 7.12 -3.64
N THR A 192 7.92 6.97 -3.35
CA THR A 192 8.37 5.91 -2.43
C THR A 192 7.64 6.09 -1.09
N SER A 193 6.84 5.10 -0.74
CA SER A 193 5.85 5.24 0.33
C SER A 193 6.02 4.17 1.40
N VAL A 194 5.77 4.55 2.65
CA VAL A 194 5.64 3.63 3.79
C VAL A 194 4.24 3.78 4.34
N PHE A 195 3.49 2.69 4.42
CA PHE A 195 2.09 2.70 4.88
C PHE A 195 1.76 1.43 5.67
N ILE A 196 0.67 1.49 6.43
CA ILE A 196 0.13 0.35 7.17
C ILE A 196 -1.34 0.21 6.83
N SER A 197 -1.79 -1.04 6.68
CA SER A 197 -3.20 -1.38 6.54
C SER A 197 -3.62 -2.39 7.61
N THR A 198 -4.80 -2.18 8.18
CA THR A 198 -5.40 -3.00 9.23
C THR A 198 -6.73 -3.54 8.71
N PHE A 199 -6.87 -4.86 8.61
CA PHE A 199 -8.11 -5.53 8.18
C PHE A 199 -8.93 -5.95 9.41
N LEU A 200 -10.26 -5.80 9.35
CA LEU A 200 -11.15 -5.99 10.52
C LEU A 200 -11.89 -7.35 10.52
N GLY A 201 -11.46 -8.33 9.73
CA GLY A 201 -12.07 -9.65 9.62
C GLY A 201 -11.08 -10.74 9.21
#